data_AF-A0A388KMT4-F1
#
_entry.id   AF-A0A388KMT4-F1
#
_cell.length_a   1.000
_cell.length_b   1.000
_cell.length_c   1.000
_cell.angle_alpha   90.00
_cell.angle_beta   90.00
_cell.angle_gamma   90.00
#
_symmetry.space_group_name_H-M   'P 1'
#
loop_
_entity.id
_entity.type
_entity.pdbx_description
1 polymer ?
#
loop_
_entity_poly.entity_id
_entity_poly.type
_entity_poly.pdbx_seq_one_letter_code
_entity_poly.pdbx_strand_id
1 'polypeptide(L)'
;MGSRRDEPRGRYERYRGYDSGGWDSGDDRRDRGRERERRADYRRGSSAEEYGRRSVKCYECREIGHYRSQCPRLQGRSGIGGGSGGTVMFSQELENSLSSVGRMARQLLDQQAAAEEAEREAEAKKKKEEEEKAAKEEEAKTALARKLEKEVEEKRRQWEIKKLLVQQREEYEEKLEKPVGLNRKMKGITIGARKKKCNEMPPSTSDEDEVAEEVEEVMPLKDKRKCRDSTGVVESSPPVETPTKMGKLVEAGTPASQKRKGRGTPTKADSQVARLAKGENPWEGVPLADKYATESAYRKVVRRTIASFYPETLKAMCKGAELPFHGVNDAVDILFELRVTYCYRGKKPSGSSSDKPGEEE
;
A
#
# COMPACT_ATOMS: atom_id res chain seq x y z
N MET A 1 6.98 -33.75 10.41
CA MET A 1 8.33 -33.84 9.81
C MET A 1 8.32 -32.95 8.57
N GLY A 2 8.75 -31.69 8.67
CA GLY A 2 10.11 -31.25 8.28
C GLY A 2 10.05 -30.79 6.82
N SER A 3 10.13 -29.51 6.46
CA SER A 3 11.33 -28.68 6.57
C SER A 3 10.95 -27.21 6.44
N ARG A 4 11.17 -26.42 7.50
CA ARG A 4 11.23 -24.95 7.41
C ARG A 4 12.49 -24.60 6.61
N ARG A 5 12.35 -23.78 5.58
CA ARG A 5 13.45 -23.32 4.74
C ARG A 5 13.88 -21.96 5.26
N ASP A 6 15.08 -21.88 5.79
CA ASP A 6 15.73 -20.65 6.21
C ASP A 6 15.89 -19.68 5.04
N GLU A 7 15.36 -18.46 5.18
CA GLU A 7 15.69 -17.34 4.30
C GLU A 7 17.02 -16.72 4.76
N PRO A 8 18.00 -16.52 3.86
CA PRO A 8 19.23 -15.85 4.20
C PRO A 8 18.97 -14.33 4.33
N ARG A 9 19.22 -13.81 5.54
CA ARG A 9 19.35 -12.38 5.84
C ARG A 9 20.46 -11.76 4.98
N GLY A 10 20.10 -11.27 3.79
CA GLY A 10 20.95 -10.50 2.90
C GLY A 10 21.11 -9.06 3.37
N ARG A 11 22.11 -8.87 4.24
CA ARG A 11 23.07 -7.75 4.28
C ARG A 11 22.65 -6.45 3.57
N TYR A 12 22.17 -5.50 4.37
CA TYR A 12 22.09 -4.08 4.07
C TYR A 12 23.50 -3.51 3.79
N GLU A 13 23.83 -3.25 2.52
CA GLU A 13 24.83 -2.25 2.11
C GLU A 13 24.04 -1.08 1.50
N ARG A 14 23.75 -0.02 2.25
CA ARG A 14 24.63 1.12 2.48
C ARG A 14 25.25 1.63 1.16
N TYR A 15 24.40 2.18 0.27
CA TYR A 15 24.86 3.23 -0.65
C TYR A 15 24.05 4.50 -0.46
N ARG A 16 24.72 5.42 0.23
CA ARG A 16 24.37 6.79 0.55
C ARG A 16 24.81 7.60 -0.68
N GLY A 17 23.88 7.93 -1.56
CA GLY A 17 24.09 8.84 -2.69
C GLY A 17 23.22 10.07 -2.51
N TYR A 18 23.86 11.19 -2.25
CA TYR A 18 23.27 12.53 -2.20
C TYR A 18 22.57 12.83 -3.52
N ASP A 19 21.29 13.21 -3.47
CA ASP A 19 20.74 14.18 -4.41
C ASP A 19 19.87 15.18 -3.65
N SER A 20 20.58 16.20 -3.21
CA SER A 20 20.19 17.60 -3.09
C SER A 20 19.00 17.98 -3.98
N GLY A 21 17.82 18.06 -3.38
CA GLY A 21 16.61 18.57 -4.01
C GLY A 21 15.78 19.37 -3.03
N GLY A 22 16.37 20.44 -2.50
CA GLY A 22 15.67 21.43 -1.69
C GLY A 22 14.75 22.28 -2.55
N TRP A 23 13.45 22.16 -2.30
CA TRP A 23 12.38 23.14 -2.53
C TRP A 23 11.35 22.82 -1.44
N ASP A 24 11.37 23.49 -0.29
CA ASP A 24 10.78 24.82 -0.09
C ASP A 24 9.28 24.85 -0.43
N SER A 25 8.43 24.84 0.61
CA SER A 25 7.30 25.77 0.78
C SER A 25 6.27 25.24 1.80
N GLY A 26 6.32 25.82 3.00
CA GLY A 26 5.13 26.26 3.73
C GLY A 26 4.20 25.22 4.36
N ASP A 27 4.31 25.03 5.67
CA ASP A 27 3.17 25.33 6.53
C ASP A 27 3.64 25.56 7.98
N ASP A 28 3.95 26.82 8.28
CA ASP A 28 3.80 27.37 9.61
C ASP A 28 2.33 27.24 10.01
N ARG A 29 2.02 26.40 11.01
CA ARG A 29 1.04 26.62 12.09
C ARG A 29 0.52 25.30 12.66
N ARG A 30 1.18 24.81 13.70
CA ARG A 30 0.48 24.48 14.95
C ARG A 30 1.45 24.28 16.10
N ASP A 31 1.64 25.38 16.81
CA ASP A 31 1.63 25.37 18.27
C ASP A 31 0.55 24.42 18.79
N ARG A 32 0.97 23.27 19.30
CA ARG A 32 0.35 22.64 20.47
C ARG A 32 1.42 22.07 21.34
N GLY A 33 1.65 22.77 22.44
CA GLY A 33 2.57 22.39 23.48
C GLY A 33 2.34 20.96 23.99
N ARG A 34 3.45 20.27 24.14
CA ARG A 34 3.67 19.39 25.28
C ARG A 34 5.02 19.74 25.87
N GLU A 35 4.94 20.77 26.69
CA GLU A 35 5.61 20.86 27.98
C GLU A 35 5.72 19.47 28.63
N ARG A 36 6.91 18.87 28.54
CA ARG A 36 7.38 17.88 29.51
C ARG A 36 8.91 17.92 29.57
N GLU A 37 9.37 18.94 30.27
CA GLU A 37 10.20 18.74 31.47
C GLU A 37 11.10 17.49 31.43
N ARG A 38 12.25 17.63 30.78
CA ARG A 38 13.48 17.02 31.27
C ARG A 38 14.56 18.08 31.32
N ARG A 39 14.56 18.79 32.45
CA ARG A 39 15.78 19.29 33.09
C ARG A 39 16.85 18.19 33.01
N ALA A 40 17.94 18.50 32.34
CA ALA A 40 19.25 18.02 32.72
C ALA A 40 20.24 19.11 32.31
N ASP A 41 20.45 20.01 33.26
CA ASP A 41 21.64 20.82 33.39
C ASP A 41 22.91 20.02 33.12
N TYR A 42 23.97 20.75 32.74
CA TYR A 42 25.42 20.49 32.77
C TYR A 42 25.99 20.82 31.37
N ARG A 43 26.28 22.08 31.02
CA ARG A 43 27.23 22.97 31.72
C ARG A 43 28.32 22.19 32.48
N ARG A 44 29.07 21.38 31.75
CA ARG A 44 30.40 20.90 32.15
C ARG A 44 31.26 20.99 30.89
N GLY A 45 31.78 22.17 30.54
CA GLY A 45 32.86 22.76 31.31
C GLY A 45 34.10 21.88 31.17
N SER A 46 34.57 21.69 29.93
CA SER A 46 35.85 21.06 29.65
C SER A 46 36.95 22.09 29.94
N SER A 47 37.07 22.42 31.23
CA SER A 47 38.21 23.14 31.78
C SER A 47 39.41 22.20 31.66
N ALA A 48 40.27 22.52 30.70
CA ALA A 48 41.61 21.96 30.55
C ALA A 48 42.56 22.51 31.62
N GLU A 49 42.11 22.59 32.87
CA GLU A 49 43.00 22.84 33.99
C GLU A 49 43.61 21.51 34.44
N GLU A 50 44.90 21.36 34.10
CA GLU A 50 45.93 21.33 35.14
C GLU A 50 45.59 20.52 36.40
N TYR A 51 45.08 19.29 36.23
CA TYR A 51 45.16 18.29 37.28
C TYR A 51 46.62 17.88 37.41
N GLY A 52 47.33 18.60 38.27
CA GLY A 52 48.68 18.29 38.72
C GLY A 52 48.87 16.80 38.86
N ARG A 53 49.95 16.30 38.25
CA ARG A 53 50.37 14.89 38.24
C ARG A 53 50.22 14.30 39.63
N ARG A 54 49.07 13.66 39.90
CA ARG A 54 48.86 12.89 41.13
C ARG A 54 49.76 11.69 41.01
N SER A 55 50.92 11.84 41.62
CA SER A 55 51.96 10.85 41.59
C SER A 55 51.43 9.62 42.35
N VAL A 56 51.32 8.50 41.62
CA VAL A 56 50.68 7.29 42.13
C VAL A 56 51.52 6.74 43.27
N LYS A 57 50.94 6.68 44.47
CA LYS A 57 51.54 6.05 45.65
C LYS A 57 51.22 4.56 45.63
N CYS A 58 52.25 3.73 45.69
CA CYS A 58 52.07 2.30 45.88
C CYS A 58 51.44 2.06 47.26
N TYR A 59 50.29 1.39 47.31
CA TYR A 59 49.59 1.15 48.59
C TYR A 59 50.38 0.25 49.56
N GLU A 60 51.36 -0.50 49.07
CA GLU A 60 52.10 -1.50 49.85
C GLU A 60 53.38 -0.93 50.47
N CYS A 61 54.15 -0.12 49.75
CA CYS A 61 55.35 0.53 50.28
C CYS A 61 55.18 2.05 50.53
N ARG A 62 54.06 2.64 50.10
CA ARG A 62 53.74 4.09 50.16
C ARG A 62 54.69 5.00 49.37
N GLU A 63 55.64 4.44 48.63
CA GLU A 63 56.50 5.18 47.73
C GLU A 63 55.74 5.62 46.48
N ILE A 64 56.12 6.79 45.99
CA ILE A 64 55.50 7.43 44.84
C ILE A 64 56.20 6.95 43.57
N GLY A 65 55.45 6.66 42.51
CA GLY A 65 56.00 6.46 41.16
C GLY A 65 55.84 5.05 40.58
N HIS A 66 55.24 4.11 41.31
CA HIS A 66 54.95 2.78 40.79
C HIS A 66 53.61 2.24 41.29
N TYR A 67 52.99 1.39 40.47
CA TYR A 67 51.79 0.65 40.85
C TYR A 67 52.15 -0.58 41.69
N ARG A 68 51.18 -1.11 42.45
CA ARG A 68 51.36 -2.27 43.34
C ARG A 68 52.08 -3.45 42.67
N SER A 69 51.75 -3.74 41.41
CA SER A 69 52.34 -4.85 40.64
C SER A 69 53.84 -4.70 40.36
N GLN A 70 54.37 -3.49 40.47
CA GLN A 70 55.78 -3.16 40.22
C GLN A 70 56.52 -2.84 41.53
N CYS A 71 55.92 -3.13 42.68
CA CYS A 71 56.53 -2.82 43.97
C CYS A 71 57.75 -3.73 44.22
N PRO A 72 58.96 -3.18 44.38
CA PRO A 72 60.16 -3.99 44.62
C PRO A 72 60.06 -4.85 45.89
N ARG A 73 59.29 -4.38 46.88
CA ARG A 73 59.04 -5.11 48.13
C ARG A 73 58.19 -6.38 47.93
N LEU A 74 57.33 -6.41 46.91
CA LEU A 74 56.57 -7.61 46.57
C LEU A 74 57.38 -8.60 45.74
N GLN A 75 58.27 -8.09 44.88
CA GLN A 75 59.19 -8.93 44.11
C GLN A 75 60.15 -9.70 45.01
N GLY A 76 60.58 -9.12 46.14
CA GLY A 76 61.45 -9.80 47.11
C GLY A 76 60.79 -10.92 47.92
N ARG A 77 59.45 -10.97 48.01
CA ARG A 77 58.73 -11.97 48.83
C ARG A 77 58.15 -13.14 48.05
N SER A 78 58.16 -13.07 46.72
CA SER A 78 57.64 -14.13 45.85
C SER A 78 58.71 -15.10 45.35
N GLY A 79 59.97 -14.90 45.73
CA GLY A 79 61.10 -15.65 45.16
C GLY A 79 61.57 -16.88 45.94
N ILE A 80 61.30 -17.00 47.24
CA ILE A 80 61.94 -18.05 48.06
C ILE A 80 60.99 -18.47 49.18
N GLY A 81 60.37 -19.64 49.01
CA GLY A 81 59.64 -20.30 50.10
C GLY A 81 58.27 -20.82 49.67
N GLY A 82 58.26 -21.95 48.96
CA GLY A 82 57.67 -23.22 49.40
C GLY A 82 56.49 -23.18 50.39
N GLY A 83 55.56 -22.27 50.22
CA GLY A 83 54.31 -22.22 50.98
C GLY A 83 53.32 -23.15 50.33
N SER A 84 53.38 -24.42 50.73
CA SER A 84 52.32 -25.42 50.63
C SER A 84 51.03 -24.90 51.31
N GLY A 85 50.43 -23.85 50.74
CA GLY A 85 49.01 -23.60 50.90
C GLY A 85 48.34 -24.78 50.22
N GLY A 86 47.68 -25.63 51.02
CA GLY A 86 47.01 -26.83 50.55
C GLY A 86 45.94 -26.49 49.52
N THR A 87 46.36 -26.31 48.26
CA THR A 87 45.54 -26.59 47.10
C THR A 87 45.30 -28.08 47.18
N VAL A 88 44.19 -28.42 47.81
CA VAL A 88 43.55 -29.72 47.65
C VAL A 88 43.53 -29.96 46.15
N MET A 89 44.42 -30.84 45.67
CA MET A 89 44.45 -31.24 44.28
C MET A 89 43.18 -32.05 44.08
N PHE A 90 42.09 -31.37 43.75
CA PHE A 90 40.90 -32.02 43.28
C PHE A 90 41.34 -32.84 42.07
N SER A 91 40.95 -34.11 42.04
CA SER A 91 41.22 -34.99 40.91
C SER A 91 40.80 -34.26 39.64
N GLN A 92 41.65 -34.27 38.60
CA GLN A 92 41.45 -33.55 37.34
C GLN A 92 40.06 -33.77 36.73
N GLU A 93 39.43 -34.91 37.04
CA GLU A 93 38.05 -35.25 36.70
C GLU A 93 37.00 -34.30 37.31
N LEU A 94 37.16 -33.85 38.56
CA LEU A 94 36.25 -32.89 39.21
C LEU A 94 36.38 -31.50 38.59
N GLU A 95 37.61 -31.06 38.28
CA GLU A 95 37.83 -29.77 37.61
C GLU A 95 37.20 -29.76 36.21
N ASN A 96 37.35 -30.85 35.46
CA ASN A 96 36.72 -31.04 34.16
C ASN A 96 35.19 -31.08 34.24
N SER A 97 34.64 -31.75 35.27
CA SER A 97 33.19 -31.81 35.52
C SER A 97 32.61 -30.43 35.83
N LEU A 98 33.25 -29.67 36.72
CA LEU A 98 32.82 -28.31 37.07
C LEU A 98 32.95 -27.34 35.88
N SER A 99 33.99 -27.48 35.07
CA SER A 99 34.15 -26.72 33.82
C SER A 99 33.06 -27.06 32.80
N SER A 100 32.66 -28.33 32.70
CA SER A 100 31.54 -28.77 31.86
C SER A 100 30.22 -28.15 32.31
N VAL A 101 29.91 -28.21 33.61
CA VAL A 101 28.72 -27.58 34.20
C VAL A 101 28.74 -26.07 33.98
N GLY A 102 29.88 -25.41 34.15
CA GLY A 102 30.04 -23.98 33.87
C GLY A 102 29.79 -23.60 32.41
N ARG A 103 30.14 -24.47 31.45
CA ARG A 103 29.84 -24.27 30.02
C ARG A 103 28.36 -24.46 29.71
N MET A 104 27.73 -25.50 30.28
CA MET A 104 26.29 -25.72 30.11
C MET A 104 25.44 -24.59 30.72
N ALA A 105 25.82 -24.09 31.90
CA ALA A 105 25.14 -22.97 32.53
C ALA A 105 25.20 -21.69 31.68
N ARG A 106 26.36 -21.39 31.07
CA ARG A 106 26.49 -20.27 30.13
C ARG A 106 25.63 -20.45 28.89
N GLN A 107 25.64 -21.64 28.30
CA GLN A 107 24.79 -21.95 27.13
C GLN A 107 23.30 -21.76 27.42
N LEU A 108 22.82 -22.12 28.62
CA LEU A 108 21.42 -21.91 29.01
C LEU A 108 21.08 -20.41 29.17
N LEU A 109 22.00 -19.62 29.73
CA LEU A 109 21.81 -18.17 29.84
C LEU A 109 21.82 -17.49 28.46
N ASP A 110 22.73 -17.89 27.58
CA ASP A 110 22.79 -17.37 26.20
C ASP A 110 21.52 -17.73 25.42
N GLN A 111 20.98 -18.93 25.61
CA GLN A 111 19.70 -19.34 25.01
C GLN A 111 18.52 -18.52 25.53
N GLN A 112 18.45 -18.25 26.84
CA GLN A 112 17.41 -17.40 27.41
C GLN A 112 17.52 -15.96 26.90
N ALA A 113 18.73 -15.39 26.85
CA ALA A 113 18.95 -14.04 26.35
C ALA A 113 18.57 -13.91 24.86
N ALA A 114 18.93 -14.90 24.03
CA ALA A 114 18.57 -14.93 22.62
C ALA A 114 17.04 -15.07 22.40
N ALA A 115 16.36 -15.85 23.24
CA ALA A 115 14.90 -15.98 23.19
C ALA A 115 14.20 -14.67 23.58
N GLU A 116 14.64 -14.01 24.65
CA GLU A 116 14.08 -12.74 25.09
C GLU A 116 14.34 -11.61 24.07
N GLU A 117 15.52 -11.57 23.46
CA GLU A 117 15.82 -10.60 22.40
C GLU A 117 14.95 -10.85 21.15
N ALA A 118 14.73 -12.11 20.77
CA ALA A 118 13.83 -12.45 19.68
C ALA A 118 12.38 -12.04 19.96
N GLU A 119 11.91 -12.16 21.21
CA GLU A 119 10.58 -11.68 21.62
C GLU A 119 10.50 -10.14 21.56
N ARG A 120 11.52 -9.44 22.06
CA ARG A 120 11.59 -7.96 21.97
C ARG A 120 11.62 -7.47 20.53
N GLU A 121 12.34 -8.14 19.64
CA GLU A 121 12.34 -7.81 18.20
C GLU A 121 10.97 -8.07 17.55
N ALA A 122 10.29 -9.15 17.93
CA ALA A 122 8.97 -9.49 17.40
C ALA A 122 7.90 -8.49 17.86
N GLU A 123 7.94 -8.08 19.13
CA GLU A 123 7.02 -7.07 19.67
C GLU A 123 7.27 -5.69 19.03
N ALA A 124 8.54 -5.29 18.86
CA ALA A 124 8.88 -4.04 18.20
C ALA A 124 8.43 -4.01 16.73
N LYS A 125 8.49 -5.15 16.01
CA LYS A 125 7.98 -5.25 14.63
C LYS A 125 6.46 -5.15 14.59
N LYS A 126 5.75 -5.86 15.49
CA LYS A 126 4.29 -5.77 15.59
C LYS A 126 3.83 -4.35 15.88
N LYS A 127 4.50 -3.66 16.82
CA LYS A 127 4.17 -2.26 17.15
C LYS A 127 4.34 -1.32 15.95
N LYS A 128 5.42 -1.49 15.17
CA LYS A 128 5.64 -0.69 13.95
C LYS A 128 4.60 -0.97 12.87
N GLU A 129 4.20 -2.22 12.69
CA GLU A 129 3.15 -2.59 11.73
C GLU A 129 1.78 -2.07 12.15
N GLU A 130 1.46 -2.04 13.44
CA GLU A 130 0.22 -1.47 13.97
C GLU A 130 0.18 0.06 13.80
N GLU A 131 1.28 0.76 14.09
CA GLU A 131 1.41 2.20 13.86
C GLU A 131 1.30 2.55 12.37
N GLU A 132 1.91 1.76 11.47
CA GLU A 132 1.79 1.95 10.02
C GLU A 132 0.36 1.67 9.51
N LYS A 133 -0.32 0.65 10.06
CA LYS A 133 -1.73 0.38 9.74
C LYS A 133 -2.64 1.52 10.22
N ALA A 134 -2.42 2.04 11.42
CA ALA A 134 -3.18 3.17 11.96
C ALA A 134 -2.97 4.44 11.11
N ALA A 135 -1.75 4.72 10.67
CA ALA A 135 -1.46 5.86 9.79
C ALA A 135 -2.20 5.75 8.43
N LYS A 136 -2.22 4.56 7.83
CA LYS A 136 -2.95 4.31 6.57
C LYS A 136 -4.46 4.41 6.73
N GLU A 137 -5.01 4.02 7.88
CA GLU A 137 -6.44 4.14 8.14
C GLU A 137 -6.87 5.60 8.30
N GLU A 138 -6.08 6.42 9.01
CA GLU A 138 -6.33 7.87 9.14
C GLU A 138 -6.21 8.60 7.79
N GLU A 139 -5.23 8.23 6.96
CA GLU A 139 -5.13 8.77 5.59
C GLU A 139 -6.35 8.38 4.74
N ALA A 140 -6.84 7.14 4.84
CA ALA A 140 -8.04 6.71 4.14
C ALA A 140 -9.30 7.46 4.60
N LYS A 141 -9.45 7.71 5.91
CA LYS A 141 -10.56 8.49 6.47
C LYS A 141 -10.55 9.93 5.97
N THR A 142 -9.39 10.59 5.97
CA THR A 142 -9.28 11.97 5.47
C THR A 142 -9.53 12.08 3.97
N ALA A 143 -9.11 11.08 3.18
CA ALA A 143 -9.41 11.02 1.75
C ALA A 143 -10.92 10.85 1.48
N LEU A 144 -11.64 10.09 2.30
CA LEU A 144 -13.10 9.97 2.19
C LEU A 144 -13.82 11.25 2.62
N ALA A 145 -13.39 11.89 3.70
CA ALA A 145 -13.95 13.16 4.15
C ALA A 145 -13.83 14.26 3.08
N ARG A 146 -12.65 14.37 2.42
CA ARG A 146 -12.44 15.31 1.30
C ARG A 146 -13.33 15.03 0.09
N LYS A 147 -13.69 13.77 -0.17
CA LYS A 147 -14.63 13.43 -1.26
C LYS A 147 -16.05 13.84 -0.92
N LEU A 148 -16.49 13.56 0.31
CA LEU A 148 -17.82 13.98 0.77
C LEU A 148 -17.96 15.51 0.77
N GLU A 149 -16.92 16.24 1.17
CA GLU A 149 -16.91 17.71 1.13
C GLU A 149 -17.06 18.24 -0.31
N LYS A 150 -16.32 17.66 -1.26
CA LYS A 150 -16.46 18.02 -2.69
C LYS A 150 -17.84 17.71 -3.25
N GLU A 151 -18.41 16.55 -2.90
CA GLU A 151 -19.78 16.18 -3.32
C GLU A 151 -20.84 17.13 -2.75
N VAL A 152 -20.68 17.60 -1.50
CA VAL A 152 -21.56 18.60 -0.89
C VAL A 152 -21.42 19.95 -1.58
N GLU A 153 -20.19 20.37 -1.91
CA GLU A 153 -19.95 21.62 -2.63
C GLU A 153 -20.54 21.58 -4.05
N GLU A 154 -20.41 20.45 -4.76
CA GLU A 154 -21.02 20.26 -6.08
C GLU A 154 -22.56 20.27 -6.00
N LYS A 155 -23.16 19.62 -5.01
CA LYS A 155 -24.61 19.69 -4.77
C LYS A 155 -25.08 21.12 -4.49
N ARG A 156 -24.31 21.89 -3.74
CA ARG A 156 -24.60 23.31 -3.49
C ARG A 156 -24.54 24.13 -4.78
N ARG A 157 -23.52 23.94 -5.62
CA ARG A 157 -23.41 24.59 -6.93
C ARG A 157 -24.57 24.21 -7.85
N GLN A 158 -24.96 22.93 -7.88
CA GLN A 158 -26.12 22.48 -8.64
C GLN A 158 -27.43 23.11 -8.15
N TRP A 159 -27.59 23.27 -6.84
CA TRP A 159 -28.75 23.94 -6.26
C TRP A 159 -28.79 25.43 -6.61
N GLU A 160 -27.66 26.12 -6.58
CA GLU A 160 -27.53 27.52 -7.02
C GLU A 160 -27.89 27.68 -8.51
N ILE A 161 -27.45 26.76 -9.37
CA ILE A 161 -27.83 26.74 -10.80
C ILE A 161 -29.33 26.51 -10.96
N LYS A 162 -29.93 25.53 -10.25
CA LYS A 162 -31.37 25.27 -10.30
C LYS A 162 -32.16 26.52 -9.88
N LYS A 163 -31.70 27.22 -8.84
CA LYS A 163 -32.32 28.46 -8.37
C LYS A 163 -32.31 29.55 -9.46
N LEU A 164 -31.20 29.73 -10.16
CA LEU A 164 -31.13 30.68 -11.29
C LEU A 164 -32.07 30.29 -12.44
N LEU A 165 -32.22 29.00 -12.74
CA LEU A 165 -33.14 28.53 -13.78
C LEU A 165 -34.61 28.75 -13.40
N VAL A 166 -34.96 28.64 -12.11
CA VAL A 166 -36.31 28.98 -11.61
C VAL A 166 -36.56 30.47 -11.77
N GLN A 167 -35.61 31.32 -11.36
CA GLN A 167 -35.72 32.78 -11.52
C GLN A 167 -35.89 33.19 -12.99
N GLN A 168 -35.12 32.59 -13.91
CA GLN A 168 -35.30 32.85 -15.34
C GLN A 168 -36.71 32.47 -15.82
N ARG A 169 -37.25 31.33 -15.39
CA ARG A 169 -38.61 30.91 -15.75
C ARG A 169 -39.67 31.89 -15.24
N GLU A 170 -39.59 32.31 -13.99
CA GLU A 170 -40.49 33.32 -13.41
C GLU A 170 -40.43 34.65 -14.18
N GLU A 171 -39.22 35.12 -14.52
CA GLU A 171 -39.06 36.32 -15.35
C GLU A 171 -39.64 36.17 -16.77
N TYR A 172 -39.54 34.99 -17.37
CA TYR A 172 -40.13 34.71 -18.69
C TYR A 172 -41.66 34.62 -18.61
N GLU A 173 -42.22 34.02 -17.57
CA GLU A 173 -43.66 33.97 -17.34
C GLU A 173 -44.24 35.37 -17.12
N GLU A 174 -43.59 36.21 -16.31
CA GLU A 174 -44.01 37.60 -16.12
C GLU A 174 -43.94 38.41 -17.43
N LYS A 175 -42.92 38.16 -18.27
CA LYS A 175 -42.79 38.76 -19.60
C LYS A 175 -43.87 38.28 -20.56
N LEU A 176 -44.36 37.05 -20.45
CA LEU A 176 -45.44 36.49 -21.28
C LEU A 176 -46.83 36.90 -20.78
N GLU A 177 -47.02 37.10 -19.48
CA GLU A 177 -48.30 37.52 -18.91
C GLU A 177 -48.68 38.94 -19.36
N LYS A 178 -47.69 39.84 -19.50
CA LYS A 178 -47.88 41.22 -20.02
C LYS A 178 -48.57 41.28 -21.40
N PRO A 179 -48.08 40.62 -22.47
CA PRO A 179 -48.73 40.61 -23.77
C PRO A 179 -50.03 39.79 -23.78
N VAL A 180 -50.14 38.70 -23.01
CA VAL A 180 -51.40 37.92 -22.93
C VAL A 180 -52.51 38.74 -22.28
N GLY A 181 -52.20 39.50 -21.23
CA GLY A 181 -53.14 40.44 -20.60
C GLY A 181 -53.60 41.56 -21.53
N LEU A 182 -52.71 42.07 -22.40
CA LEU A 182 -53.05 43.05 -23.44
C LEU A 182 -53.96 42.44 -24.52
N ASN A 183 -53.66 41.22 -24.98
CA ASN A 183 -54.45 40.52 -25.99
C ASN A 183 -55.86 40.14 -25.51
N ARG A 184 -56.04 39.82 -24.22
CA ARG A 184 -57.38 39.63 -23.62
C ARG A 184 -58.24 40.89 -23.69
N LYS A 185 -57.65 42.08 -23.53
CA LYS A 185 -58.37 43.36 -23.62
C LYS A 185 -58.76 43.72 -25.07
N MET A 186 -57.96 43.34 -26.07
CA MET A 186 -58.30 43.61 -27.48
C MET A 186 -59.37 42.68 -28.07
N LYS A 187 -59.56 41.45 -27.54
CA LYS A 187 -60.60 40.51 -28.04
C LYS A 187 -62.04 40.92 -27.71
N GLY A 188 -62.27 41.95 -26.90
CA GLY A 188 -63.62 42.45 -26.58
C GLY A 188 -64.25 43.39 -27.63
N ILE A 189 -63.54 43.73 -28.72
CA ILE A 189 -63.96 44.84 -29.61
C ILE A 189 -64.57 44.37 -30.96
N THR A 190 -64.63 43.07 -31.27
CA THR A 190 -65.25 42.62 -32.54
C THR A 190 -66.70 42.15 -32.39
N ILE A 191 -67.60 43.09 -32.70
CA ILE A 191 -68.68 42.98 -33.70
C ILE A 191 -69.69 41.82 -33.52
N GLY A 192 -70.88 42.21 -33.04
CA GLY A 192 -72.12 42.00 -33.81
C GLY A 192 -72.55 40.57 -34.14
N ALA A 193 -73.41 40.03 -33.28
CA ALA A 193 -74.59 39.21 -33.60
C ALA A 193 -74.50 38.22 -34.78
N ARG A 194 -74.46 36.92 -34.47
CA ARG A 194 -75.31 35.91 -35.12
C ARG A 194 -75.50 34.68 -34.23
N LYS A 195 -76.76 34.50 -33.79
CA LYS A 195 -77.30 33.28 -33.18
C LYS A 195 -77.00 32.07 -34.07
N LYS A 196 -76.31 31.05 -33.55
CA LYS A 196 -76.59 29.67 -33.95
C LYS A 196 -76.24 28.70 -32.82
N LYS A 197 -77.24 27.89 -32.50
CA LYS A 197 -77.37 26.77 -31.57
C LYS A 197 -76.06 26.18 -31.01
N CYS A 198 -76.05 26.19 -29.68
CA CYS A 198 -75.39 25.28 -28.76
C CYS A 198 -75.34 23.84 -29.29
N ASN A 199 -74.14 23.26 -29.34
CA ASN A 199 -73.97 21.85 -29.07
C ASN A 199 -72.89 21.71 -27.99
N GLU A 200 -73.31 21.02 -26.94
CA GLU A 200 -72.69 20.82 -25.66
C GLU A 200 -71.53 19.82 -25.82
N MET A 201 -70.30 20.25 -25.53
CA MET A 201 -69.19 19.33 -25.27
C MET A 201 -68.54 19.76 -23.95
N PRO A 202 -68.37 18.83 -23.00
CA PRO A 202 -67.91 19.15 -21.66
C PRO A 202 -66.44 19.57 -21.67
N PRO A 203 -66.03 20.51 -20.80
CA PRO A 203 -64.63 20.81 -20.59
C PRO A 203 -63.98 19.64 -19.85
N SER A 204 -63.09 18.92 -20.54
CA SER A 204 -62.17 17.99 -19.90
C SER A 204 -61.15 18.81 -19.10
N THR A 205 -61.46 19.00 -17.82
CA THR A 205 -60.54 19.40 -16.76
C THR A 205 -59.52 18.28 -16.56
N SER A 206 -58.29 18.48 -17.01
CA SER A 206 -57.14 17.68 -16.55
C SER A 206 -56.39 18.54 -15.56
N ASP A 207 -56.93 18.52 -14.35
CA ASP A 207 -56.26 18.87 -13.10
C ASP A 207 -55.11 17.89 -12.83
N GLU A 208 -54.07 18.45 -12.21
CA GLU A 208 -53.13 17.82 -11.28
C GLU A 208 -52.28 16.62 -11.73
N ASP A 209 -50.96 16.85 -11.77
CA ASP A 209 -50.08 15.97 -11.00
C ASP A 209 -48.85 16.76 -10.50
N GLU A 210 -48.96 17.21 -9.25
CA GLU A 210 -47.85 17.51 -8.37
C GLU A 210 -47.04 16.23 -8.15
N VAL A 211 -46.10 15.91 -9.02
CA VAL A 211 -45.08 14.91 -8.68
C VAL A 211 -43.92 15.62 -8.01
N ALA A 212 -44.09 15.76 -6.69
CA ALA A 212 -42.98 15.84 -5.76
C ALA A 212 -41.98 14.71 -6.09
N GLU A 213 -40.87 15.04 -6.76
CA GLU A 213 -39.65 14.24 -6.63
C GLU A 213 -39.03 14.53 -5.26
N GLU A 214 -39.71 14.04 -4.23
CA GLU A 214 -39.05 13.44 -3.09
C GLU A 214 -38.24 12.27 -3.66
N VAL A 215 -36.95 12.49 -3.90
CA VAL A 215 -35.98 11.42 -4.14
C VAL A 215 -35.87 10.68 -2.81
N GLU A 216 -36.87 9.82 -2.61
CA GLU A 216 -36.95 8.79 -1.62
C GLU A 216 -35.61 8.05 -1.62
N GLU A 217 -34.96 8.04 -0.47
CA GLU A 217 -33.82 7.20 -0.19
C GLU A 217 -34.24 5.75 -0.43
N VAL A 218 -33.94 5.24 -1.63
CA VAL A 218 -34.07 3.82 -1.96
C VAL A 218 -33.11 3.05 -1.07
N MET A 219 -33.63 2.66 0.09
CA MET A 219 -33.04 1.68 0.98
C MET A 219 -32.73 0.41 0.17
N PRO A 220 -31.50 -0.11 0.21
CA PRO A 220 -31.18 -1.36 -0.46
C PRO A 220 -31.97 -2.51 0.16
N LEU A 221 -32.85 -3.06 -0.67
CA LEU A 221 -33.58 -4.30 -0.50
C LEU A 221 -32.74 -5.37 0.23
N LYS A 222 -33.37 -6.01 1.22
CA LYS A 222 -32.89 -7.21 1.90
C LYS A 222 -32.61 -8.32 0.89
N ASP A 223 -31.37 -8.45 0.44
CA ASP A 223 -30.92 -9.53 -0.46
C ASP A 223 -30.80 -10.83 0.34
N LYS A 224 -31.90 -11.59 0.42
CA LYS A 224 -31.92 -12.97 0.91
C LYS A 224 -31.28 -13.88 -0.15
N ARG A 225 -29.96 -13.82 -0.32
CA ARG A 225 -29.22 -14.85 -1.06
C ARG A 225 -28.75 -15.94 -0.10
N LYS A 226 -29.49 -17.05 -0.21
CA LYS A 226 -29.16 -18.39 0.25
C LYS A 226 -27.67 -18.68 0.01
N CYS A 227 -26.93 -18.81 1.11
CA CYS A 227 -25.63 -19.46 1.15
C CYS A 227 -25.78 -20.84 0.52
N ARG A 228 -25.18 -21.05 -0.65
CA ARG A 228 -25.05 -22.38 -1.23
C ARG A 228 -23.62 -22.82 -1.00
N ASP A 229 -23.43 -23.52 0.11
CA ASP A 229 -22.25 -24.34 0.33
C ASP A 229 -22.15 -25.33 -0.83
N SER A 230 -21.04 -25.29 -1.55
CA SER A 230 -20.68 -26.32 -2.51
C SER A 230 -19.26 -26.72 -2.25
N THR A 231 -19.16 -27.52 -1.19
CA THR A 231 -18.20 -28.61 -0.99
C THR A 231 -18.12 -29.44 -2.27
N GLY A 232 -17.24 -29.04 -3.18
CA GLY A 232 -16.86 -29.81 -4.36
C GLY A 232 -15.63 -30.65 -4.03
N VAL A 233 -15.88 -31.83 -3.46
CA VAL A 233 -14.95 -32.97 -3.48
C VAL A 233 -14.60 -33.26 -4.94
N VAL A 234 -13.35 -33.05 -5.32
CA VAL A 234 -12.78 -33.59 -6.57
C VAL A 234 -11.51 -34.34 -6.21
N GLU A 235 -11.74 -35.61 -5.89
CA GLU A 235 -11.04 -36.77 -6.45
C GLU A 235 -9.57 -36.56 -6.83
N SER A 236 -8.72 -36.90 -5.87
CA SER A 236 -7.64 -37.89 -5.98
C SER A 236 -7.38 -38.47 -7.38
N SER A 237 -6.38 -37.94 -8.09
CA SER A 237 -5.70 -38.66 -9.17
C SER A 237 -4.51 -39.46 -8.60
N PRO A 238 -4.30 -40.71 -9.04
CA PRO A 238 -3.25 -41.58 -8.51
C PRO A 238 -1.84 -41.20 -9.03
N PRO A 239 -0.77 -41.47 -8.26
CA PRO A 239 0.60 -41.19 -8.68
C PRO A 239 1.04 -42.21 -9.72
N VAL A 240 1.29 -41.75 -10.95
CA VAL A 240 1.92 -42.57 -11.99
C VAL A 240 3.42 -42.65 -11.69
N GLU A 241 3.84 -43.85 -11.32
CA GLU A 241 5.23 -44.28 -11.22
C GLU A 241 5.88 -44.40 -12.61
N THR A 242 7.23 -44.35 -12.58
CA THR A 242 8.23 -44.84 -13.56
C THR A 242 8.93 -43.80 -14.46
N PRO A 243 10.17 -44.06 -14.95
CA PRO A 243 11.17 -45.06 -14.52
C PRO A 243 12.58 -44.49 -14.23
N THR A 244 13.26 -45.18 -13.31
CA THR A 244 14.70 -45.11 -13.03
C THR A 244 15.53 -45.49 -14.26
N LYS A 245 16.21 -44.52 -14.89
CA LYS A 245 17.24 -44.81 -15.91
C LYS A 245 18.63 -44.84 -15.26
N MET A 246 19.11 -46.06 -15.01
CA MET A 246 20.54 -46.36 -14.93
C MET A 246 21.14 -46.37 -16.34
N GLY A 247 22.34 -45.83 -16.49
CA GLY A 247 23.08 -45.88 -17.76
C GLY A 247 24.39 -45.11 -17.71
N LYS A 248 25.47 -45.82 -17.39
CA LYS A 248 26.87 -45.39 -17.23
C LYS A 248 27.63 -45.71 -18.53
N LEU A 249 28.35 -44.76 -19.14
CA LEU A 249 29.53 -45.06 -19.98
C LEU A 249 30.41 -43.81 -20.29
N VAL A 250 31.65 -43.83 -19.77
CA VAL A 250 32.96 -43.53 -20.41
C VAL A 250 33.01 -42.35 -21.41
N GLU A 251 33.50 -41.16 -21.05
CA GLU A 251 34.92 -40.72 -20.98
C GLU A 251 35.56 -40.43 -22.35
N ALA A 252 35.53 -39.15 -22.78
CA ALA A 252 36.53 -38.53 -23.67
C ALA A 252 36.38 -37.00 -23.68
N GLY A 253 37.48 -36.30 -23.34
CA GLY A 253 37.73 -34.91 -23.74
C GLY A 253 37.09 -33.82 -22.88
N THR A 254 37.84 -33.31 -21.91
CA THR A 254 37.53 -32.12 -21.11
C THR A 254 37.85 -30.83 -21.90
N PRO A 255 36.87 -30.06 -22.42
CA PRO A 255 37.10 -28.65 -22.67
C PRO A 255 36.94 -27.90 -21.34
N ALA A 256 37.86 -26.97 -21.11
CA ALA A 256 37.98 -26.16 -19.91
C ALA A 256 36.63 -25.64 -19.39
N SER A 257 36.49 -25.68 -18.06
CA SER A 257 35.32 -25.33 -17.26
C SER A 257 34.75 -23.95 -17.60
N GLN A 258 33.88 -23.87 -18.60
CA GLN A 258 32.87 -22.82 -18.64
C GLN A 258 31.92 -23.10 -17.48
N LYS A 259 32.02 -22.29 -16.42
CA LYS A 259 31.06 -22.26 -15.31
C LYS A 259 29.66 -22.37 -15.91
N ARG A 260 29.02 -23.53 -15.73
CA ARG A 260 27.61 -23.74 -16.06
C ARG A 260 26.86 -22.67 -15.29
N LYS A 261 26.54 -21.55 -15.97
CA LYS A 261 25.56 -20.57 -15.50
C LYS A 261 24.34 -21.43 -15.19
N GLY A 262 24.01 -21.57 -13.92
CA GLY A 262 22.82 -22.29 -13.50
C GLY A 262 21.67 -21.79 -14.36
N ARG A 263 20.75 -22.67 -14.73
CA ARG A 263 19.50 -22.31 -15.39
C ARG A 263 18.72 -21.39 -14.44
N GLY A 264 19.16 -20.16 -14.31
CA GLY A 264 18.49 -19.10 -13.59
C GLY A 264 17.25 -18.84 -14.41
N THR A 265 16.10 -19.11 -13.79
CA THR A 265 14.82 -18.73 -14.36
C THR A 265 14.93 -17.25 -14.73
N PRO A 266 14.74 -16.88 -16.01
CA PRO A 266 14.88 -15.50 -16.43
C PRO A 266 14.02 -14.61 -15.53
N THR A 267 14.57 -13.48 -15.10
CA THR A 267 13.82 -12.58 -14.24
C THR A 267 12.60 -12.06 -15.00
N LYS A 268 11.55 -11.66 -14.27
CA LYS A 268 10.35 -11.11 -14.92
C LYS A 268 10.69 -9.91 -15.82
N ALA A 269 11.67 -9.10 -15.44
CA ALA A 269 12.22 -8.02 -16.27
C ALA A 269 12.74 -8.53 -17.62
N ASP A 270 13.66 -9.50 -17.58
CA ASP A 270 14.28 -10.05 -18.78
C ASP A 270 13.23 -10.67 -19.71
N SER A 271 12.23 -11.33 -19.14
CA SER A 271 11.14 -11.90 -19.92
C SER A 271 10.29 -10.83 -20.62
N GLN A 272 10.00 -9.70 -19.96
CA GLN A 272 9.22 -8.62 -20.59
C GLN A 272 10.01 -7.92 -21.70
N VAL A 273 11.28 -7.63 -21.46
CA VAL A 273 12.17 -7.01 -22.46
C VAL A 273 12.33 -7.93 -23.68
N ALA A 274 12.51 -9.24 -23.46
CA ALA A 274 12.62 -10.21 -24.55
C ALA A 274 11.35 -10.29 -25.40
N ARG A 275 10.16 -10.12 -24.81
CA ARG A 275 8.88 -10.11 -25.53
C ARG A 275 8.72 -8.86 -26.37
N LEU A 276 9.06 -7.69 -25.83
CA LEU A 276 9.07 -6.44 -26.59
C LEU A 276 10.04 -6.49 -27.77
N ALA A 277 11.23 -7.09 -27.58
CA ALA A 277 12.20 -7.27 -28.65
C ALA A 277 11.72 -8.21 -29.77
N LYS A 278 10.81 -9.14 -29.45
CA LYS A 278 10.15 -10.02 -30.44
C LYS A 278 8.98 -9.36 -31.16
N GLY A 279 8.60 -8.13 -30.78
CA GLY A 279 7.42 -7.46 -31.31
C GLY A 279 6.10 -8.07 -30.82
N GLU A 280 6.11 -8.80 -29.71
CA GLU A 280 4.88 -9.29 -29.09
C GLU A 280 4.03 -8.11 -28.58
N ASN A 281 2.71 -8.29 -28.58
CA ASN A 281 1.78 -7.23 -28.21
C ASN A 281 2.01 -6.83 -26.74
N PRO A 282 2.29 -5.54 -26.45
CA PRO A 282 2.58 -5.10 -25.09
C PRO A 282 1.37 -5.23 -24.13
N TRP A 283 0.17 -5.47 -24.65
CA TRP A 283 -1.03 -5.75 -23.85
C TRP A 283 -1.18 -7.22 -23.44
N GLU A 284 -0.32 -8.11 -23.92
CA GLU A 284 -0.45 -9.54 -23.71
C GLU A 284 -0.06 -9.94 -22.27
N GLY A 285 -1.06 -10.36 -21.51
CA GLY A 285 -0.99 -10.63 -20.07
C GLY A 285 -1.89 -9.71 -19.24
N VAL A 286 -2.38 -8.60 -19.82
CA VAL A 286 -3.39 -7.76 -19.18
C VAL A 286 -4.74 -8.49 -19.20
N PRO A 287 -5.41 -8.67 -18.05
CA PRO A 287 -6.69 -9.37 -17.99
C PRO A 287 -7.73 -8.76 -18.93
N LEU A 288 -8.60 -9.61 -19.47
CA LEU A 288 -9.79 -9.19 -20.22
C LEU A 288 -10.99 -9.07 -19.28
N ALA A 289 -11.92 -8.18 -19.63
CA ALA A 289 -13.11 -7.91 -18.82
C ALA A 289 -14.02 -9.13 -18.64
N ASP A 290 -14.01 -10.09 -19.57
CA ASP A 290 -14.88 -11.30 -19.55
C ASP A 290 -14.71 -12.16 -18.30
N LYS A 291 -13.56 -12.07 -17.63
CA LYS A 291 -13.23 -12.90 -16.47
C LYS A 291 -13.76 -12.34 -15.15
N TYR A 292 -14.40 -11.16 -15.15
CA TYR A 292 -14.78 -10.45 -13.94
C TYR A 292 -16.28 -10.11 -13.96
N ALA A 293 -16.98 -10.46 -12.87
CA ALA A 293 -18.41 -10.21 -12.72
C ALA A 293 -18.76 -8.73 -12.51
N THR A 294 -17.82 -7.93 -11.99
CA THR A 294 -18.04 -6.51 -11.67
C THR A 294 -16.91 -5.64 -12.20
N GLU A 295 -17.26 -4.42 -12.62
CA GLU A 295 -16.31 -3.44 -13.15
C GLU A 295 -15.24 -3.08 -12.12
N SER A 296 -15.63 -2.97 -10.84
CA SER A 296 -14.72 -2.63 -9.76
C SER A 296 -13.66 -3.71 -9.53
N ALA A 297 -14.00 -4.99 -9.67
CA ALA A 297 -13.05 -6.10 -9.59
C ALA A 297 -12.07 -6.05 -10.77
N TYR A 298 -12.58 -5.87 -11.99
CA TYR A 298 -11.76 -5.71 -13.19
C TYR A 298 -10.78 -4.53 -13.05
N ARG A 299 -11.28 -3.36 -12.64
CA ARG A 299 -10.48 -2.16 -12.43
C ARG A 299 -9.30 -2.41 -11.47
N LYS A 300 -9.56 -3.05 -10.33
CA LYS A 300 -8.51 -3.36 -9.34
C LYS A 300 -7.41 -4.26 -9.91
N VAL A 301 -7.78 -5.30 -10.67
CA VAL A 301 -6.77 -6.21 -11.23
C VAL A 301 -6.01 -5.56 -12.37
N VAL A 302 -6.67 -4.86 -13.29
CA VAL A 302 -6.00 -4.17 -14.40
C VAL A 302 -5.00 -3.14 -13.88
N ARG A 303 -5.38 -2.30 -12.91
CA ARG A 303 -4.45 -1.31 -12.33
C ARG A 303 -3.24 -2.00 -11.70
N ARG A 304 -3.44 -3.08 -10.94
CA ARG A 304 -2.35 -3.85 -10.33
C ARG A 304 -1.44 -4.49 -11.39
N THR A 305 -2.00 -5.05 -12.46
CA THR A 305 -1.22 -5.65 -13.54
C THR A 305 -0.41 -4.58 -14.27
N ILE A 306 -1.00 -3.44 -14.62
CA ILE A 306 -0.30 -2.35 -15.32
C ILE A 306 0.79 -1.76 -14.43
N ALA A 307 0.53 -1.55 -13.15
CA ALA A 307 1.52 -1.08 -12.18
C ALA A 307 2.69 -2.06 -11.96
N SER A 308 2.54 -3.33 -12.36
CA SER A 308 3.62 -4.34 -12.26
C SER A 308 4.53 -4.39 -13.50
N PHE A 309 4.21 -3.63 -14.55
CA PHE A 309 5.07 -3.53 -15.72
C PHE A 309 6.26 -2.61 -15.47
N TYR A 310 7.38 -2.94 -16.12
CA TYR A 310 8.55 -2.10 -16.10
C TYR A 310 8.33 -0.80 -16.91
N PRO A 311 9.02 0.30 -16.57
CA PRO A 311 8.86 1.59 -17.25
C PRO A 311 9.04 1.51 -18.78
N GLU A 312 9.92 0.64 -19.26
CA GLU A 312 10.16 0.42 -20.70
C GLU A 312 8.92 -0.15 -21.40
N THR A 313 8.23 -1.08 -20.74
CA THR A 313 6.98 -1.66 -21.24
C THR A 313 5.87 -0.64 -21.24
N LEU A 314 5.76 0.17 -20.18
CA LEU A 314 4.78 1.26 -20.11
C LEU A 314 5.01 2.30 -21.22
N LYS A 315 6.27 2.68 -21.49
CA LYS A 315 6.62 3.55 -22.61
C LYS A 315 6.20 2.96 -23.96
N ALA A 316 6.42 1.67 -24.17
CA ALA A 316 6.01 0.98 -25.39
C ALA A 316 4.47 0.95 -25.55
N MET A 317 3.75 0.70 -24.45
CA MET A 317 2.28 0.75 -24.42
C MET A 317 1.75 2.15 -24.73
N CYS A 318 2.29 3.19 -24.09
CA CYS A 318 1.92 4.58 -24.36
C CYS A 318 2.21 4.95 -25.83
N LYS A 319 3.38 4.58 -26.36
CA LYS A 319 3.74 4.83 -27.76
C LYS A 319 2.78 4.12 -28.73
N GLY A 320 2.40 2.88 -28.44
CA GLY A 320 1.44 2.12 -29.25
C GLY A 320 0.00 2.67 -29.19
N ALA A 321 -0.31 3.45 -28.16
CA ALA A 321 -1.59 4.16 -28.00
C ALA A 321 -1.52 5.64 -28.39
N GLU A 322 -0.38 6.10 -28.95
CA GLU A 322 -0.12 7.50 -29.30
C GLU A 322 -0.25 8.49 -28.12
N LEU A 323 0.07 8.01 -26.91
CA LEU A 323 0.02 8.81 -25.69
C LEU A 323 1.42 9.30 -25.27
N PRO A 324 1.55 10.55 -24.78
CA PRO A 324 2.80 11.05 -24.22
C PRO A 324 3.13 10.36 -22.88
N PHE A 325 4.43 10.12 -22.63
CA PHE A 325 4.91 9.52 -21.39
C PHE A 325 5.47 10.60 -20.44
N HIS A 326 4.69 10.97 -19.42
CA HIS A 326 5.08 11.99 -18.43
C HIS A 326 5.69 11.41 -17.15
N GLY A 327 5.48 10.12 -16.88
CA GLY A 327 5.99 9.44 -15.70
C GLY A 327 5.33 8.07 -15.55
N VAL A 328 5.85 7.26 -14.63
CA VAL A 328 5.33 5.89 -14.41
C VAL A 328 3.89 5.93 -13.88
N ASN A 329 3.60 6.80 -12.90
CA ASN A 329 2.26 6.87 -12.29
C ASN A 329 1.21 7.36 -13.30
N ASP A 330 1.51 8.43 -14.04
CA ASP A 330 0.62 8.98 -15.06
C ASP A 330 0.37 7.96 -16.18
N ALA A 331 1.42 7.28 -16.64
CA ALA A 331 1.28 6.23 -17.64
C ALA A 331 0.39 5.08 -17.15
N VAL A 332 0.56 4.65 -15.89
CA VAL A 332 -0.28 3.60 -15.30
C VAL A 332 -1.74 4.03 -15.28
N ASP A 333 -2.04 5.26 -14.85
CA ASP A 333 -3.41 5.75 -14.73
C ASP A 333 -4.09 5.96 -16.09
N ILE A 334 -3.39 6.55 -17.06
CA ILE A 334 -3.94 6.77 -18.42
C ILE A 334 -4.17 5.41 -19.13
N LEU A 335 -3.19 4.50 -19.08
CA LEU A 335 -3.34 3.17 -19.70
C LEU A 335 -4.42 2.33 -19.02
N PHE A 336 -4.56 2.47 -17.70
CA PHE A 336 -5.63 1.86 -16.94
C PHE A 336 -7.01 2.35 -17.40
N GLU A 337 -7.21 3.67 -17.51
CA GLU A 337 -8.48 4.24 -17.97
C GLU A 337 -8.80 3.84 -19.41
N LEU A 338 -7.81 3.88 -20.30
CA LEU A 338 -7.95 3.44 -21.69
C LEU A 338 -8.39 1.98 -21.78
N ARG A 339 -7.80 1.11 -20.95
CA ARG A 339 -8.14 -0.32 -20.94
C ARG A 339 -9.53 -0.59 -20.37
N VAL A 340 -9.92 0.14 -19.32
CA VAL A 340 -11.24 0.01 -18.70
C VAL A 340 -12.34 0.52 -19.62
N THR A 341 -12.12 1.67 -20.25
CA THR A 341 -13.08 2.25 -21.20
C THR A 341 -13.26 1.34 -22.41
N TYR A 342 -12.18 0.88 -23.03
CA TYR A 342 -12.28 0.04 -24.23
C TYR A 342 -12.91 -1.34 -23.94
N CYS A 343 -12.46 -2.05 -22.90
CA CYS A 343 -12.91 -3.42 -22.64
C CYS A 343 -14.25 -3.53 -21.90
N TYR A 344 -14.65 -2.49 -21.14
CA TYR A 344 -15.86 -2.55 -20.31
C TYR A 344 -16.98 -1.65 -20.87
N ARG A 345 -16.68 -0.43 -21.35
CA ARG A 345 -17.72 0.43 -21.96
C ARG A 345 -18.08 0.01 -23.37
N GLY A 346 -17.15 -0.55 -24.13
CA GLY A 346 -17.40 -1.09 -25.48
C GLY A 346 -18.30 -2.33 -25.50
N LYS A 347 -18.57 -2.94 -24.33
CA LYS A 347 -19.44 -4.11 -24.19
C LYS A 347 -20.87 -3.79 -23.75
N LYS A 348 -21.26 -2.51 -23.66
CA LYS A 348 -22.69 -2.21 -23.62
C LYS A 348 -23.29 -2.84 -24.87
N PRO A 349 -24.22 -3.81 -24.75
CA PRO A 349 -24.80 -4.44 -25.91
C PRO A 349 -25.43 -3.31 -26.72
N SER A 350 -24.92 -3.07 -27.92
CA SER A 350 -25.51 -2.19 -28.93
C SER A 350 -26.81 -2.81 -29.47
N GLY A 351 -27.60 -3.43 -28.60
CA GLY A 351 -28.71 -4.30 -28.94
C GLY A 351 -29.69 -4.33 -27.77
N SER A 352 -30.45 -3.25 -27.65
CA SER A 352 -31.89 -3.32 -27.40
C SER A 352 -32.55 -1.96 -27.68
N SER A 353 -32.21 -1.31 -28.80
CA SER A 353 -33.25 -0.53 -29.48
C SER A 353 -34.19 -1.57 -30.10
N SER A 354 -35.22 -1.91 -29.35
CA SER A 354 -36.40 -2.59 -29.86
C SER A 354 -37.07 -1.65 -30.85
N ASP A 355 -36.56 -1.58 -32.07
CA ASP A 355 -37.35 -1.14 -33.22
C ASP A 355 -38.46 -2.18 -33.37
N LYS A 356 -39.62 -1.91 -32.76
CA LYS A 356 -40.86 -2.59 -33.08
C LYS A 356 -41.16 -2.22 -34.54
N PRO A 357 -41.13 -3.16 -35.50
CA PRO A 357 -41.71 -2.89 -36.80
C PRO A 357 -43.20 -2.61 -36.58
N GLY A 358 -43.68 -1.51 -37.14
CA GLY A 358 -45.08 -1.13 -37.07
C GLY A 358 -45.99 -2.26 -37.54
N GLU A 359 -46.96 -2.59 -36.71
CA GLU A 359 -48.21 -3.19 -37.17
C GLU A 359 -48.97 -2.08 -37.91
N GLU A 360 -48.81 -2.04 -39.23
CA GLU A 360 -49.86 -1.54 -40.12
C GLU A 360 -50.74 -2.76 -40.48
N GLU A 361 -51.92 -2.86 -39.88
CA GLU A 361 -53.13 -3.38 -40.53
C GLU A 361 -54.39 -2.74 -39.95
#